data_AF-A0A321LXE0-F1
#
_entry.id   AF-A0A321LXE0-F1
#
_cell.length_a   1.000
_cell.length_b   1.000
_cell.length_c   1.000
_cell.angle_alpha   90.00
_cell.angle_beta   90.00
_cell.angle_gamma   90.00
#
_symmetry.space_group_name_H-M   'P 1'
#
loop_
_entity.id
_entity.type
_entity.pdbx_description
1 polymer ?
#
loop_
_entity_poly.entity_id
_entity_poly.type
_entity_poly.pdbx_seq_one_letter_code
_entity_poly.pdbx_strand_id
1 'polypeptide(L)'
;MSKLSSEQVAKKLGISKSSLSRYILMGKVPAPPETMAGGIRLRLWSDADIERVRALLPKIANGRKTRYSKLKKQKPAPKRSKP
;
A
#
# COMPACT_ATOMS: atom_id res chain seq x y z
N MET A 1 -7.90 22.69 8.30
CA MET A 1 -7.34 21.34 8.08
C MET A 1 -7.37 21.04 6.59
N SER A 2 -6.21 20.92 5.97
CA SER A 2 -6.10 20.67 4.52
C SER A 2 -6.47 19.23 4.22
N LYS A 3 -7.52 19.02 3.41
CA LYS A 3 -7.91 17.69 2.97
C LYS A 3 -7.13 17.35 1.71
N LEU A 4 -6.23 16.36 1.80
CA LEU A 4 -5.38 15.96 0.68
C LEU A 4 -6.00 14.80 -0.09
N SER A 5 -5.83 14.80 -1.41
CA SER A 5 -6.24 13.67 -2.25
C SER A 5 -5.28 12.49 -2.08
N SER A 6 -5.73 11.27 -2.37
CA SER A 6 -4.87 10.07 -2.34
C SER A 6 -3.59 10.22 -3.18
N GLU A 7 -3.62 11.04 -4.21
CA GLU A 7 -2.46 11.30 -5.07
C GLU A 7 -1.44 12.22 -4.40
N GLN A 8 -1.91 13.29 -3.76
CA GLN A 8 -1.06 14.18 -2.95
C GLN A 8 -0.45 13.43 -1.76
N VAL A 9 -1.24 12.56 -1.12
CA VAL A 9 -0.76 11.73 -0.01
C VAL A 9 0.30 10.74 -0.46
N ALA A 10 0.09 10.05 -1.58
CA ALA A 10 1.07 9.14 -2.14
C ALA A 10 2.41 9.87 -2.41
N LYS A 11 2.35 11.08 -2.99
CA LYS A 11 3.52 11.93 -3.21
C LYS A 11 4.20 12.35 -1.92
N LYS A 12 3.44 12.77 -0.89
CA LYS A 12 3.96 13.17 0.43
C LYS A 12 4.62 11.99 1.17
N LEU A 13 4.15 10.77 0.93
CA LEU A 13 4.68 9.53 1.52
C LEU A 13 5.80 8.88 0.69
N GLY A 14 6.10 9.39 -0.51
CA GLY A 14 7.12 8.81 -1.40
C GLY A 14 6.73 7.45 -1.99
N ILE A 15 5.44 7.14 -2.12
CA ILE A 15 4.94 5.89 -2.69
C ILE A 15 4.10 6.16 -3.94
N SER A 16 3.92 5.14 -4.79
CA SER A 16 3.00 5.28 -5.93
C SER A 16 1.53 5.27 -5.45
N LYS A 17 0.67 6.01 -6.16
CA LYS A 17 -0.80 5.98 -5.96
C LYS A 17 -1.36 4.56 -6.03
N SER A 18 -0.82 3.74 -6.95
CA SER A 18 -1.18 2.32 -7.09
C SER A 18 -0.81 1.48 -5.85
N SER A 19 0.35 1.77 -5.22
CA SER A 19 0.76 1.09 -3.99
C SER A 19 -0.14 1.48 -2.82
N LEU A 20 -0.45 2.78 -2.69
CA LEU A 20 -1.39 3.25 -1.68
C LEU A 20 -2.77 2.58 -1.84
N SER A 21 -3.33 2.59 -3.05
CA SER A 21 -4.61 1.92 -3.35
C SER A 21 -4.57 0.42 -3.00
N ARG A 22 -3.50 -0.28 -3.38
CA ARG A 22 -3.33 -1.69 -3.04
C ARG A 22 -3.26 -1.93 -1.53
N TYR A 23 -2.60 -1.06 -0.78
CA TYR A 23 -2.53 -1.21 0.69
C TYR A 23 -3.88 -0.98 1.37
N ILE A 24 -4.69 -0.08 0.83
CA ILE A 24 -6.07 0.15 1.28
C ILE A 24 -6.92 -1.09 1.00
N LEU A 25 -6.88 -1.62 -0.23
CA LEU A 25 -7.63 -2.81 -0.62
C LEU A 25 -7.24 -4.05 0.20
N MET A 26 -5.97 -4.16 0.57
CA MET A 26 -5.47 -5.24 1.42
C MET A 26 -5.69 -5.01 2.92
N GLY A 27 -6.34 -3.91 3.33
CA GLY A 27 -6.58 -3.58 4.73
C GLY A 27 -5.31 -3.27 5.55
N LYS A 28 -4.17 -3.01 4.88
CA LYS A 28 -2.89 -2.72 5.55
C LYS A 28 -2.80 -1.27 6.04
N VAL A 29 -3.55 -0.39 5.41
CA VAL A 29 -3.60 1.03 5.72
C VAL A 29 -5.06 1.41 5.96
N PRO A 30 -5.39 2.01 7.12
CA PRO A 30 -6.72 2.54 7.36
C PRO A 30 -6.93 3.73 6.42
N ALA A 31 -7.98 3.65 5.61
CA ALA A 31 -8.34 4.72 4.68
C ALA A 31 -9.58 5.47 5.19
N PRO A 32 -9.63 6.79 5.01
CA PRO A 32 -10.83 7.56 5.30
C PRO A 32 -11.99 7.14 4.36
N PRO A 33 -13.24 7.44 4.75
CA PRO A 33 -14.41 7.14 3.95
C PRO A 33 -14.34 7.80 2.57
N GLU A 34 -14.95 7.15 1.58
CA GLU A 34 -15.10 7.73 0.25
C GLU A 34 -16.13 8.85 0.32
N THR A 35 -15.73 10.02 -0.18
CA THR A 35 -16.56 11.21 -0.30
C THR A 35 -16.85 11.45 -1.78
N MET A 36 -18.09 11.79 -2.12
CA MET A 36 -18.43 12.19 -3.47
C MET A 36 -18.23 13.70 -3.62
N ALA A 37 -17.43 14.12 -4.59
CA ALA A 37 -17.26 15.52 -4.94
C ALA A 37 -17.31 15.67 -6.47
N GLY A 38 -18.22 16.50 -6.98
CA GLY A 38 -18.34 16.75 -8.42
C GLY A 38 -18.59 15.50 -9.27
N GLY A 39 -19.34 14.53 -8.75
CA GLY A 39 -19.61 13.25 -9.45
C GLY A 39 -18.49 12.21 -9.38
N ILE A 40 -17.37 12.53 -8.71
CA ILE A 40 -16.23 11.63 -8.54
C ILE A 40 -16.15 11.17 -7.09
N ARG A 41 -15.95 9.86 -6.87
CA ARG A 41 -15.63 9.32 -5.54
C ARG A 41 -14.16 9.50 -5.25
N LEU A 42 -13.86 10.18 -4.16
CA LEU A 42 -12.49 10.47 -3.73
C LEU A 42 -12.36 10.30 -2.22
N ARG A 43 -11.13 10.01 -1.78
CA ARG A 43 -10.79 9.91 -0.36
C ARG A 43 -10.06 11.18 0.06
N LEU A 44 -10.59 11.82 1.10
CA LEU A 44 -10.03 13.03 1.67
C LEU A 44 -9.23 12.66 2.92
N TRP A 45 -7.92 12.83 2.83
CA TRP A 45 -7.00 12.48 3.91
C TRP A 45 -6.71 13.70 4.77
N SER A 46 -6.77 13.50 6.08
CA SER A 46 -6.27 14.45 7.07
C SER A 46 -4.78 14.25 7.33
N ASP A 47 -4.11 15.23 7.92
CA ASP A 47 -2.70 15.08 8.34
C ASP A 47 -2.51 13.93 9.33
N ALA A 48 -3.48 13.71 10.24
CA ALA A 48 -3.47 12.58 11.16
C ALA A 48 -3.55 11.22 10.44
N ASP A 49 -4.31 11.12 9.34
CA ASP A 49 -4.33 9.91 8.53
C ASP A 49 -2.95 9.67 7.90
N ILE A 50 -2.32 10.72 7.38
CA ILE A 50 -1.01 10.65 6.72
C ILE A 50 0.07 10.19 7.70
N GLU A 51 0.08 10.71 8.92
CA GLU A 51 1.01 10.28 9.97
C GLU A 51 0.82 8.82 10.35
N ARG A 52 -0.43 8.37 10.48
CA ARG A 52 -0.74 6.95 10.71
C ARG A 52 -0.22 6.06 9.58
N VAL A 53 -0.45 6.44 8.33
CA VAL A 53 0.09 5.69 7.18
C VAL A 53 1.62 5.67 7.22
N ARG A 54 2.26 6.82 7.49
CA ARG A 54 3.71 6.96 7.56
C ARG A 54 4.33 6.03 8.59
N ALA A 55 3.71 5.88 9.76
CA ALA A 55 4.14 4.96 10.81
C ALA A 55 3.97 3.47 10.43
N LEU A 56 2.98 3.15 9.57
CA LEU A 56 2.70 1.78 9.13
C LEU A 56 3.60 1.32 7.97
N LEU A 57 4.04 2.23 7.11
CA LEU A 57 4.84 1.91 5.91
C LEU A 57 6.09 1.05 6.19
N PRO A 58 6.92 1.32 7.22
CA PRO A 58 8.08 0.48 7.53
C PRO A 58 7.71 -0.96 7.86
N LYS A 59 6.60 -1.17 8.58
CA LYS A 59 6.09 -2.50 8.93
C LYS A 59 5.65 -3.27 7.68
N ILE A 60 5.03 -2.58 6.72
CA ILE A 60 4.61 -3.16 5.44
C ILE A 60 5.83 -3.52 4.56
N ALA A 61 6.87 -2.68 4.55
CA ALA A 61 8.10 -2.91 3.81
C ALA A 61 8.84 -4.19 4.27
N ASN A 62 8.83 -4.47 5.58
CA ASN A 62 9.43 -5.70 6.13
C ASN A 62 8.72 -6.97 5.61
N GLY A 63 7.40 -6.91 5.37
CA GLY A 63 6.64 -7.99 4.73
C GLY A 63 7.05 -8.26 3.26
N ARG A 64 7.58 -7.27 2.53
CA ARG A 64 8.08 -7.45 1.15
C ARG A 64 9.30 -8.36 1.12
N LYS A 65 10.21 -8.20 2.09
CA LYS A 65 11.43 -9.02 2.21
C LYS A 65 11.10 -10.47 2.60
N THR A 66 10.15 -10.68 3.51
CA THR A 66 9.78 -12.04 3.96
C THR A 66 8.93 -12.81 2.96
N ARG A 67 8.17 -12.14 2.09
CA ARG A 67 7.39 -12.80 1.02
C ARG A 67 8.29 -13.56 0.05
N TYR A 68 9.39 -12.96 -0.43
CA TYR A 68 10.31 -13.62 -1.36
C TYR A 68 11.01 -14.82 -0.72
N SER A 69 11.38 -14.73 0.56
CA SER A 69 11.98 -15.86 1.28
C SER A 69 11.00 -17.02 1.46
N LYS A 70 9.72 -16.75 1.74
CA LYS A 70 8.67 -17.78 1.77
C LYS A 70 8.41 -18.39 0.39
N LEU A 71 8.38 -17.56 -0.66
CA LEU A 71 8.17 -18.04 -2.03
C LEU A 71 9.32 -18.94 -2.51
N LYS A 72 10.57 -18.61 -2.14
CA LYS A 72 11.74 -19.46 -2.42
C LYS A 72 11.67 -20.80 -1.69
N LYS A 73 11.19 -20.83 -0.45
CA LYS A 73 11.02 -22.08 0.33
C LYS A 73 9.91 -22.99 -0.21
N GLN A 74 8.90 -22.42 -0.88
CA GLN A 74 7.73 -23.17 -1.36
C GLN A 74 7.88 -23.71 -2.80
N LYS A 75 8.87 -23.23 -3.57
CA LYS A 75 9.14 -23.79 -4.90
C LYS A 75 10.07 -25.00 -4.73
N PRO A 76 9.62 -26.25 -4.95
CA PRO A 76 10.55 -27.35 -5.13
C PRO A 76 11.44 -27.00 -6.32
N ALA A 77 12.74 -27.29 -6.20
CA ALA A 77 13.71 -27.02 -7.26
C ALA A 77 13.20 -27.63 -8.59
N PRO A 78 13.30 -26.91 -9.72
CA PRO A 78 12.93 -27.50 -11.00
C PRO A 78 13.77 -28.75 -11.21
N LYS A 79 13.11 -29.92 -11.29
CA LYS A 79 13.76 -31.18 -11.61
C LYS A 79 14.39 -31.01 -12.99
N ARG A 80 15.70 -30.87 -13.06
CA ARG A 80 16.44 -30.94 -14.33
C ARG A 80 16.30 -32.38 -14.83
N SER A 81 15.42 -32.61 -15.79
CA SER A 81 15.47 -33.81 -16.62
C SER A 81 16.76 -33.74 -17.43
N LYS A 82 17.72 -34.60 -17.10
CA LYS A 82 18.90 -34.81 -17.96
C LYS A 82 18.42 -35.55 -19.23
N PRO A 83 18.91 -35.15 -20.43
CA PRO A 83 18.82 -35.99 -21.61
C PRO A 83 19.68 -37.24 -21.46
#